data_AF-A0A354U952-F1
#
_entry.id   AF-A0A354U952-F1
#
_cell.length_a   1.000
_cell.length_b   1.000
_cell.length_c   1.000
_cell.angle_alpha   90.00
_cell.angle_beta   90.00
_cell.angle_gamma   90.00
#
_symmetry.space_group_name_H-M   'P 1'
#
loop_
_entity.id
_entity.type
_entity.pdbx_description
1 polymer ?
#
loop_
_entity_poly.entity_id
_entity_poly.type
_entity_poly.pdbx_seq_one_letter_code
_entity_poly.pdbx_strand_id
1 'polypeptide(L)'
;MAVMIPVECDLTRRPMSEQIVFEAIRKELSDEWYVFHSFDYVTRDLNRKRWDGEIDFLLYHPEKGMLVIEVKGGAISYRHGQWYQEGRPIDPVEQAKRNKYAVMRLLQESLQREFPMKFAHCVCFPSCGYGEVWPAEAQDIVLTGTGLPYIEKFATRLLDDAQMPSNLSGAVAPEEILRVLSPVFEYGKRLSERIGIEEKQFFLLTEQQCTLLDALENFPRLLVEGCAGSGKTVMAVKKAERLAADGANVLLLCFNQLLAKHLKQAVKKSRTIKAAAFFEFCIELLKIPESQVGKYRSNPRLYSEVLPNLLKTYLQRTDFYYDALVVDEGQDFAPEVWNVITMLIPEGAPCYIFYDPDQNIFTKELKLPDFGIPPVLLTKNCRNTRKIYEMLKPYQTTVSTIMDSAPEGADV
;
A
#
# COMPACT_ATOMS: atom_id res chain seq x y z
N MET A 1 -15.51 -8.76 10.52
CA MET A 1 -15.21 -7.40 10.05
C MET A 1 -15.45 -7.40 8.56
N ALA A 2 -16.20 -6.42 8.04
CA ALA A 2 -16.55 -6.35 6.62
C ALA A 2 -15.36 -6.41 5.67
N VAL A 3 -15.60 -6.92 4.47
CA VAL A 3 -14.66 -6.94 3.35
C VAL A 3 -14.65 -5.55 2.70
N MET A 4 -13.71 -4.70 3.11
CA MET A 4 -13.54 -3.36 2.55
C MET A 4 -12.87 -3.40 1.17
N ILE A 5 -13.36 -2.58 0.24
CA ILE A 5 -12.91 -2.47 -1.15
C ILE A 5 -12.77 -0.97 -1.47
N PRO A 6 -11.56 -0.43 -1.63
CA PRO A 6 -10.28 -1.09 -1.41
C PRO A 6 -10.08 -1.49 0.06
N VAL A 7 -9.30 -2.56 0.29
CA VAL A 7 -8.98 -3.09 1.63
C VAL A 7 -8.29 -2.04 2.50
N GLU A 8 -7.50 -1.16 1.87
CA GLU A 8 -6.87 -0.01 2.50
C GLU A 8 -7.28 1.28 1.79
N CYS A 9 -7.62 2.30 2.57
CA CYS A 9 -7.90 3.64 2.08
C CYS A 9 -7.05 4.66 2.86
N ASP A 10 -6.43 5.62 2.17
CA ASP A 10 -5.77 6.77 2.81
C ASP A 10 -6.82 7.73 3.37
N LEU A 11 -7.34 7.40 4.55
CA LEU A 11 -8.36 8.17 5.24
C LEU A 11 -7.92 9.61 5.53
N THR A 12 -6.62 9.90 5.61
CA THR A 12 -6.11 11.25 5.93
C THR A 12 -6.46 12.31 4.89
N ARG A 13 -6.82 11.89 3.67
CA ARG A 13 -7.26 12.76 2.58
C ARG A 13 -8.77 12.93 2.50
N ARG A 14 -9.52 12.19 3.30
CA ARG A 14 -10.99 12.21 3.33
C ARG A 14 -11.49 13.13 4.45
N PRO A 15 -12.67 13.76 4.30
CA PRO A 15 -13.31 14.49 5.38
C PRO A 15 -13.43 13.64 6.65
N MET A 16 -13.22 14.26 7.83
CA MET A 16 -13.30 13.56 9.12
C MET A 16 -14.60 12.77 9.30
N SER A 17 -15.72 13.27 8.77
CA SER A 17 -17.00 12.58 8.79
C SER A 17 -16.98 11.24 8.04
N GLU A 18 -16.31 11.19 6.90
CA GLU A 18 -16.16 9.96 6.10
C GLU A 18 -15.24 8.96 6.81
N GLN A 19 -14.17 9.44 7.45
CA GLN A 19 -13.27 8.61 8.26
C GLN A 19 -13.99 7.93 9.43
N ILE A 20 -14.82 8.68 10.17
CA ILE A 20 -15.61 8.15 11.29
C ILE A 20 -16.57 7.05 10.82
N VAL A 21 -17.25 7.28 9.68
CA VAL A 21 -18.17 6.29 9.10
C VAL A 21 -17.41 5.06 8.60
N PHE A 22 -16.26 5.24 7.95
CA PHE A 22 -15.40 4.14 7.51
C PHE A 22 -14.98 3.24 8.67
N GLU A 23 -14.50 3.83 9.78
CA GLU A 23 -14.07 3.08 10.95
C GLU A 23 -15.23 2.32 11.60
N ALA A 24 -16.41 2.94 11.71
CA ALA A 24 -17.60 2.30 12.21
C ALA A 24 -18.03 1.12 11.32
N ILE A 25 -18.03 1.32 9.99
CA ILE A 25 -18.37 0.25 9.04
C ILE A 25 -17.40 -0.92 9.18
N ARG A 26 -16.10 -0.64 9.18
CA ARG A 26 -15.05 -1.68 9.27
C ARG A 26 -15.17 -2.52 10.53
N LYS A 27 -15.48 -1.87 11.66
CA LYS A 27 -15.53 -2.50 12.98
C LYS A 27 -16.83 -3.24 13.24
N GLU A 28 -17.96 -2.63 12.87
CA GLU A 28 -19.28 -3.06 13.34
C GLU A 28 -20.04 -3.94 12.33
N LEU A 29 -19.59 -4.05 11.06
CA LEU A 29 -20.17 -5.00 10.10
C LEU A 29 -19.45 -6.36 10.14
N SER A 30 -20.23 -7.43 9.99
CA SER A 30 -19.74 -8.80 9.76
C SER A 30 -18.95 -8.93 8.46
N ASP A 31 -18.17 -9.99 8.34
CA ASP A 31 -17.41 -10.37 7.14
C ASP A 31 -18.27 -10.84 5.96
N GLU A 32 -19.59 -10.94 6.13
CA GLU A 32 -20.55 -11.24 5.07
C GLU A 32 -20.86 -10.02 4.19
N TRP A 33 -20.45 -8.82 4.64
CA TRP A 33 -20.63 -7.58 3.91
C TRP A 33 -19.40 -7.18 3.12
N TYR A 34 -19.61 -6.83 1.86
CA TYR A 34 -18.64 -6.20 0.97
C TYR A 34 -18.90 -4.70 0.95
N VAL A 35 -17.88 -3.88 1.11
CA VAL A 35 -18.03 -2.43 1.18
C VAL A 35 -17.11 -1.75 0.18
N PHE A 36 -17.71 -1.13 -0.83
CA PHE A 36 -17.01 -0.29 -1.80
C PHE A 36 -16.96 1.14 -1.26
N HIS A 37 -15.77 1.65 -0.98
CA HIS A 37 -15.54 3.00 -0.49
C HIS A 37 -15.02 3.90 -1.61
N SER A 38 -15.55 5.12 -1.71
CA SER A 38 -15.22 6.08 -2.77
C SER A 38 -15.39 5.46 -4.17
N PHE A 39 -16.57 4.91 -4.44
CA PHE A 39 -16.85 4.22 -5.69
C PHE A 39 -17.14 5.23 -6.82
N ASP A 40 -16.17 5.39 -7.71
CA ASP A 40 -16.29 6.22 -8.91
C ASP A 40 -17.07 5.47 -10.01
N TYR A 41 -18.06 6.16 -10.60
CA TYR A 41 -18.78 5.65 -11.75
C TYR A 41 -19.00 6.74 -12.80
N VAL A 42 -18.93 6.32 -14.06
CA VAL A 42 -19.28 7.17 -15.21
C VAL A 42 -20.68 6.79 -15.66
N THR A 43 -21.62 7.71 -15.53
CA THR A 43 -22.98 7.54 -16.06
C THR A 43 -23.24 8.50 -17.20
N ARG A 44 -24.36 8.28 -17.92
CA ARG A 44 -24.84 9.20 -18.95
C ARG A 44 -26.20 9.72 -18.53
N ASP A 45 -26.39 11.03 -18.63
CA ASP A 45 -27.70 11.65 -18.45
C ASP A 45 -28.66 11.26 -19.60
N LEU A 46 -29.93 11.65 -19.48
CA LEU A 46 -30.95 11.42 -20.51
C LEU A 46 -30.58 12.05 -21.89
N ASN A 47 -29.66 13.01 -21.90
CA ASN A 47 -29.14 13.69 -23.09
C ASN A 47 -27.82 13.08 -23.60
N ARG A 48 -27.42 11.90 -23.09
CA ARG A 48 -26.17 11.18 -23.42
C ARG A 48 -24.88 11.90 -23.03
N LYS A 49 -24.95 12.95 -22.20
CA LYS A 49 -23.78 13.63 -21.67
C LYS A 49 -23.15 12.78 -20.57
N ARG A 50 -21.83 12.56 -20.66
CA ARG A 50 -21.08 11.83 -19.64
C ARG A 50 -21.00 12.67 -18.36
N TRP A 51 -21.27 12.04 -17.24
CA TRP A 51 -21.19 12.61 -15.91
C TRP A 51 -20.49 11.62 -14.99
N ASP A 52 -19.53 12.12 -14.22
CA ASP A 52 -18.78 11.33 -13.24
C ASP A 52 -19.43 11.53 -11.87
N GLY A 53 -19.77 10.44 -11.19
CA GLY A 53 -20.30 10.45 -9.83
C GLY A 53 -19.42 9.61 -8.90
N GLU A 54 -19.35 10.02 -7.63
CA GLU A 54 -18.66 9.31 -6.56
C GLU A 54 -19.72 8.88 -5.54
N ILE A 55 -19.61 7.64 -5.05
CA ILE A 55 -20.41 7.12 -3.95
C ILE A 55 -19.48 6.94 -2.75
N ASP A 56 -19.79 7.59 -1.62
CA ASP A 56 -18.97 7.51 -0.42
C ASP A 56 -18.85 6.05 0.06
N PHE A 57 -19.99 5.38 0.26
CA PHE A 57 -20.02 3.95 0.57
C PHE A 57 -21.15 3.22 -0.17
N LEU A 58 -20.80 2.10 -0.80
CA LEU A 58 -21.72 1.13 -1.38
C LEU A 58 -21.51 -0.21 -0.66
N LEU A 59 -22.50 -0.61 0.13
CA LEU A 59 -22.53 -1.87 0.85
C LEU A 59 -23.23 -2.93 0.00
N TYR A 60 -22.68 -4.14 -0.03
CA TYR A 60 -23.26 -5.30 -0.69
C TYR A 60 -23.24 -6.50 0.25
N HIS A 61 -24.38 -7.18 0.38
CA HIS A 61 -24.50 -8.45 1.05
C HIS A 61 -25.19 -9.46 0.11
N PRO A 62 -24.62 -10.66 -0.11
CA PRO A 62 -25.15 -11.64 -1.06
C PRO A 62 -26.65 -11.95 -0.90
N GLU A 63 -27.10 -12.10 0.35
CA GLU A 63 -28.49 -12.45 0.63
C GLU A 63 -29.44 -11.25 0.84
N LYS A 64 -28.91 -10.08 1.22
CA LYS A 64 -29.75 -8.93 1.63
C LYS A 64 -29.87 -7.87 0.53
N GLY A 65 -28.86 -7.72 -0.32
CA GLY A 65 -28.84 -6.76 -1.42
C GLY A 65 -27.81 -5.64 -1.25
N MET A 66 -28.09 -4.48 -1.83
CA MET A 66 -27.16 -3.34 -1.90
C MET A 66 -27.70 -2.09 -1.24
N LEU A 67 -26.85 -1.42 -0.47
CA LEU A 67 -27.15 -0.17 0.22
C LEU A 67 -26.14 0.91 -0.16
N VAL A 68 -26.64 2.03 -0.68
CA VAL A 68 -25.85 3.26 -0.88
C VAL A 68 -25.90 4.15 0.36
N ILE A 69 -24.76 4.64 0.81
CA ILE A 69 -24.65 5.59 1.92
C ILE A 69 -23.99 6.86 1.41
N GLU A 70 -24.68 7.98 1.54
CA GLU A 70 -24.14 9.33 1.29
C GLU A 70 -23.79 9.99 2.62
N VAL A 71 -22.55 10.40 2.82
CA VAL A 71 -22.07 10.99 4.08
C VAL A 71 -22.00 12.51 3.96
N LYS A 72 -22.60 13.22 4.93
CA LYS A 72 -22.41 14.67 5.09
C LYS A 72 -21.97 15.00 6.51
N GLY A 73 -20.76 15.55 6.61
CA GLY A 73 -20.21 16.06 7.86
C GLY A 73 -20.57 17.52 8.14
N GLY A 74 -20.21 17.99 9.33
CA GLY A 74 -20.39 19.38 9.73
C GLY A 74 -21.83 19.71 10.12
N ALA A 75 -22.16 21.00 10.18
CA ALA A 75 -23.46 21.46 10.61
C ALA A 75 -24.52 21.27 9.50
N ILE A 76 -25.44 20.34 9.71
CA ILE A 76 -26.57 20.07 8.81
C ILE A 76 -27.82 20.77 9.34
N SER A 77 -28.58 21.43 8.46
CA SER A 77 -29.90 21.97 8.81
C SER A 77 -30.88 21.85 7.66
N TYR A 78 -32.16 21.69 7.97
CA TYR A 78 -33.24 21.67 6.99
C TYR A 78 -34.18 22.84 7.26
N ARG A 79 -34.36 23.72 6.27
CA ARG A 79 -35.23 24.91 6.41
C ARG A 79 -35.93 25.18 5.10
N HIS A 80 -37.23 25.49 5.17
CA HIS A 80 -38.05 25.86 4.00
C HIS A 80 -38.00 24.84 2.85
N GLY A 81 -37.94 23.54 3.16
CA GLY A 81 -37.91 22.50 2.13
C GLY A 81 -36.54 22.20 1.53
N GLN A 82 -35.46 22.80 2.06
CA GLN A 82 -34.10 22.69 1.52
C GLN A 82 -33.10 22.26 2.61
N TRP A 83 -32.17 21.39 2.25
CA TRP A 83 -31.04 21.03 3.11
C TRP A 83 -29.89 22.02 2.97
N TYR A 84 -29.18 22.24 4.07
CA TYR A 84 -27.99 23.06 4.13
C TYR A 84 -26.87 22.36 4.90
N GLN A 85 -25.66 22.47 4.39
CA GLN A 85 -24.42 22.10 5.07
C GLN A 85 -23.56 23.36 5.24
N GLU A 86 -23.26 23.73 6.49
CA GLU A 86 -22.49 24.94 6.80
C GLU A 86 -23.03 26.21 6.10
N GLY A 87 -24.36 26.30 5.98
CA GLY A 87 -25.05 27.41 5.34
C GLY A 87 -25.13 27.35 3.81
N ARG A 88 -24.57 26.33 3.17
CA ARG A 88 -24.66 26.10 1.71
C ARG A 88 -25.76 25.10 1.37
N PRO A 89 -26.58 25.36 0.34
CA PRO A 89 -27.63 24.42 -0.06
C PRO A 89 -27.02 23.12 -0.58
N ILE A 90 -27.58 21.99 -0.15
CA ILE A 90 -27.24 20.63 -0.58
C ILE A 90 -28.52 19.81 -0.78
N ASP A 91 -28.44 18.65 -1.44
CA ASP A 91 -29.58 17.74 -1.64
C ASP A 91 -29.17 16.27 -1.35
N PRO A 92 -28.84 15.92 -0.09
CA PRO A 92 -28.17 14.66 0.24
C PRO A 92 -29.03 13.41 -0.04
N VAL A 93 -30.34 13.49 0.21
CA VAL A 93 -31.27 12.38 -0.06
C VAL A 93 -31.36 12.11 -1.57
N GLU A 94 -31.47 13.16 -2.37
CA GLU A 94 -31.52 13.06 -3.82
C GLU A 94 -30.19 12.57 -4.40
N GLN A 95 -29.05 12.95 -3.83
CA GLN A 95 -27.73 12.39 -4.17
C GLN A 95 -27.67 10.89 -3.92
N ALA A 96 -28.00 10.44 -2.70
CA ALA A 96 -28.04 9.03 -2.35
C ALA A 96 -28.97 8.22 -3.27
N LYS A 97 -30.14 8.80 -3.59
CA LYS A 97 -31.12 8.20 -4.51
C LYS A 97 -30.59 8.08 -5.93
N ARG A 98 -29.95 9.12 -6.46
CA ARG A 98 -29.32 9.10 -7.79
C ARG A 98 -28.22 8.06 -7.87
N ASN A 99 -27.35 8.00 -6.86
CA ASN A 99 -26.26 7.03 -6.75
C ASN A 99 -26.79 5.58 -6.75
N LYS A 100 -27.85 5.29 -5.97
CA LYS A 100 -28.54 3.99 -5.99
C LYS A 100 -29.02 3.58 -7.38
N TYR A 101 -29.74 4.48 -8.07
CA TYR A 101 -30.24 4.17 -9.42
C TYR A 101 -29.11 4.06 -10.46
N ALA A 102 -27.99 4.76 -10.26
CA ALA A 102 -26.81 4.63 -11.11
C ALA A 102 -26.16 3.24 -10.97
N VAL A 103 -25.98 2.75 -9.75
CA VAL A 103 -25.45 1.39 -9.51
C VAL A 103 -26.39 0.32 -10.07
N MET A 104 -27.70 0.47 -9.83
CA MET A 104 -28.70 -0.45 -10.37
C MET A 104 -28.64 -0.52 -11.91
N ARG A 105 -28.50 0.63 -12.57
CA ARG A 105 -28.34 0.70 -14.03
C ARG A 105 -27.03 0.09 -14.50
N LEU A 106 -25.91 0.40 -13.82
CA LEU A 106 -24.60 -0.17 -14.13
C LEU A 106 -24.66 -1.70 -14.11
N LEU A 107 -25.26 -2.29 -13.08
CA LEU A 107 -25.42 -3.73 -12.97
C LEU A 107 -26.32 -4.31 -14.06
N GLN A 108 -27.45 -3.66 -14.33
CA GLN A 108 -28.38 -4.12 -15.37
C GLN A 108 -27.76 -4.08 -16.77
N GLU A 109 -27.03 -3.01 -17.10
CA GLU A 109 -26.31 -2.87 -18.37
C GLU A 109 -25.16 -3.87 -18.49
N SER A 110 -24.43 -4.13 -17.40
CA SER A 110 -23.26 -5.02 -17.43
C SER A 110 -23.64 -6.49 -17.43
N LEU A 111 -24.65 -6.89 -16.66
CA LEU A 111 -25.13 -8.27 -16.59
C LEU A 111 -26.04 -8.63 -17.77
N GLN A 112 -26.58 -7.63 -18.47
CA GLN A 112 -27.47 -7.80 -19.63
C GLN A 112 -28.70 -8.67 -19.35
N ARG A 113 -29.15 -8.71 -18.09
CA ARG A 113 -30.33 -9.46 -17.63
C ARG A 113 -30.95 -8.80 -16.42
N GLU A 114 -32.22 -9.11 -16.16
CA GLU A 114 -32.83 -8.79 -14.87
C GLU A 114 -32.33 -9.75 -13.79
N PHE A 115 -32.21 -9.26 -12.56
CA PHE A 115 -31.72 -10.04 -11.43
C PHE A 115 -32.43 -9.70 -10.11
N PRO A 116 -32.68 -10.70 -9.24
CA PRO A 116 -33.41 -10.50 -7.99
C PRO A 116 -32.49 -9.96 -6.91
N MET A 117 -32.37 -8.63 -6.82
CA MET A 117 -31.59 -7.95 -5.80
C MET A 117 -32.33 -6.74 -5.26
N LYS A 118 -32.30 -6.57 -3.93
CA LYS A 118 -32.85 -5.39 -3.26
C LYS A 118 -31.85 -4.24 -3.30
N PHE A 119 -32.35 -3.02 -3.48
CA PHE A 119 -31.55 -1.80 -3.48
C PHE A 119 -32.15 -0.78 -2.52
N ALA A 120 -31.33 -0.32 -1.57
CA ALA A 120 -31.67 0.74 -0.62
C ALA A 120 -30.66 1.89 -0.70
N HIS A 121 -31.01 3.01 -0.09
CA HIS A 121 -30.12 4.16 0.07
C HIS A 121 -30.39 4.81 1.44
N CYS A 122 -29.37 5.44 2.00
CA CYS A 122 -29.48 6.24 3.21
C CYS A 122 -28.53 7.44 3.15
N VAL A 123 -28.79 8.39 4.06
CA VAL A 123 -27.88 9.51 4.32
C VAL A 123 -27.28 9.34 5.70
N CYS A 124 -25.98 9.59 5.85
CA CYS A 124 -25.29 9.51 7.12
C CYS A 124 -24.82 10.89 7.57
N PHE A 125 -25.26 11.29 8.77
CA PHE A 125 -24.89 12.53 9.43
C PHE A 125 -24.15 12.20 10.73
N PRO A 126 -22.85 11.89 10.67
CA PRO A 126 -22.07 11.46 11.84
C PRO A 126 -21.96 12.54 12.91
N SER A 127 -22.15 13.81 12.54
CA SER A 127 -22.15 14.96 13.47
C SER A 127 -23.50 15.18 14.18
N CYS A 128 -24.56 14.47 13.80
CA CYS A 128 -25.89 14.57 14.40
C CYS A 128 -26.14 13.46 15.43
N GLY A 129 -27.03 13.72 16.40
CA GLY A 129 -27.35 12.83 17.53
C GLY A 129 -28.81 12.38 17.58
N TYR A 130 -29.25 11.97 18.79
CA TYR A 130 -30.62 11.49 19.06
C TYR A 130 -31.62 12.65 19.24
N GLY A 131 -32.87 12.44 18.83
CA GLY A 131 -33.98 13.38 19.07
C GLY A 131 -34.25 14.39 17.95
N GLU A 132 -33.53 14.29 16.83
CA GLU A 132 -33.75 15.12 15.65
C GLU A 132 -35.02 14.71 14.89
N VAL A 133 -35.76 15.69 14.38
CA VAL A 133 -36.95 15.47 13.54
C VAL A 133 -36.52 15.59 12.08
N TRP A 134 -36.64 14.48 11.35
CA TRP A 134 -36.28 14.43 9.93
C TRP A 134 -37.48 14.83 9.05
N PRO A 135 -37.24 15.52 7.93
CA PRO A 135 -38.30 15.74 6.94
C PRO A 135 -38.76 14.40 6.35
N ALA A 136 -39.97 14.37 5.79
CA ALA A 136 -40.59 13.16 5.26
C ALA A 136 -39.70 12.40 4.26
N GLU A 137 -38.89 13.12 3.46
CA GLU A 137 -37.97 12.51 2.48
C GLU A 137 -36.79 11.76 3.09
N ALA A 138 -36.42 12.09 4.34
CA ALA A 138 -35.31 11.47 5.06
C ALA A 138 -35.78 10.60 6.23
N GLN A 139 -37.10 10.49 6.42
CA GLN A 139 -37.67 9.67 7.48
C GLN A 139 -37.22 8.22 7.30
N ASP A 140 -36.77 7.62 8.41
CA ASP A 140 -36.30 6.24 8.48
C ASP A 140 -35.08 5.88 7.61
N ILE A 141 -34.46 6.82 6.90
CA ILE A 141 -33.27 6.57 6.06
C ILE A 141 -32.04 7.39 6.51
N VAL A 142 -32.08 7.97 7.70
CA VAL A 142 -30.95 8.73 8.27
C VAL A 142 -30.19 7.88 9.27
N LEU A 143 -28.89 7.76 9.06
CA LEU A 143 -27.94 7.18 10.00
C LEU A 143 -27.18 8.30 10.72
N THR A 144 -27.40 8.46 12.02
CA THR A 144 -26.71 9.47 12.83
C THR A 144 -25.44 8.92 13.48
N GLY A 145 -24.62 9.80 14.05
CA GLY A 145 -23.42 9.38 14.80
C GLY A 145 -23.73 8.40 15.94
N THR A 146 -24.85 8.60 16.64
CA THR A 146 -25.32 7.67 17.69
C THR A 146 -25.81 6.33 17.15
N GLY A 147 -26.17 6.25 15.86
CA GLY A 147 -26.59 5.03 15.19
C GLY A 147 -25.44 4.22 14.60
N LEU A 148 -24.25 4.81 14.41
CA LEU A 148 -23.10 4.15 13.81
C LEU A 148 -22.66 2.85 14.49
N PRO A 149 -22.68 2.72 15.84
CA PRO A 149 -22.40 1.44 16.50
C PRO A 149 -23.40 0.31 16.16
N TYR A 150 -24.53 0.63 15.54
CA TYR A 150 -25.58 -0.31 15.15
C TYR A 150 -25.82 -0.35 13.64
N ILE A 151 -24.83 0.08 12.86
CA ILE A 151 -24.93 0.25 11.41
C ILE A 151 -25.35 -1.04 10.68
N GLU A 152 -24.90 -2.22 11.10
CA GLU A 152 -25.29 -3.48 10.46
C GLU A 152 -26.79 -3.76 10.62
N LYS A 153 -27.33 -3.53 11.83
CA LYS A 153 -28.75 -3.66 12.11
C LYS A 153 -29.56 -2.63 11.31
N PHE A 154 -29.05 -1.42 11.20
CA PHE A 154 -29.67 -0.35 10.40
C PHE A 154 -29.70 -0.72 8.91
N ALA A 155 -28.57 -1.19 8.35
CA ALA A 155 -28.43 -1.58 6.96
C ALA A 155 -29.33 -2.78 6.61
N THR A 156 -29.36 -3.79 7.49
CA THR A 156 -30.23 -4.96 7.36
C THR A 156 -31.70 -4.54 7.31
N ARG A 157 -32.16 -3.71 8.25
CA ARG A 157 -33.55 -3.21 8.27
C ARG A 157 -33.92 -2.50 6.97
N LEU A 158 -33.06 -1.59 6.47
CA LEU A 158 -33.34 -0.86 5.24
C LEU A 158 -33.48 -1.78 4.02
N LEU A 159 -32.67 -2.84 3.96
CA LEU A 159 -32.75 -3.83 2.90
C LEU A 159 -33.97 -4.75 3.09
N ASP A 160 -34.35 -5.07 4.32
CA ASP A 160 -35.56 -5.86 4.58
C ASP A 160 -36.82 -5.12 4.11
N ASP A 161 -36.90 -3.81 4.39
CA ASP A 161 -37.99 -2.92 3.98
C ASP A 161 -37.98 -2.61 2.46
N ALA A 162 -36.86 -2.86 1.77
CA ALA A 162 -36.73 -2.60 0.34
C ALA A 162 -37.52 -3.61 -0.50
N GLN A 163 -38.19 -3.12 -1.54
CA GLN A 163 -38.94 -3.97 -2.46
C GLN A 163 -38.00 -4.81 -3.34
N MET A 164 -38.30 -6.12 -3.43
CA MET A 164 -37.68 -6.99 -4.41
C MET A 164 -38.32 -6.75 -5.78
N PRO A 165 -37.54 -6.70 -6.88
CA PRO A 165 -38.11 -6.71 -8.22
C PRO A 165 -39.01 -7.95 -8.42
N SER A 166 -40.27 -7.74 -8.79
CA SER A 166 -41.28 -8.80 -8.91
C SER A 166 -40.98 -9.78 -10.05
N ASN A 167 -41.33 -11.06 -9.85
CA ASN A 167 -41.29 -12.15 -10.85
C ASN A 167 -39.89 -12.66 -11.28
N LEU A 168 -38.84 -12.37 -10.52
CA LEU A 168 -37.51 -12.90 -10.78
C LEU A 168 -37.18 -14.07 -9.85
N SER A 169 -36.84 -15.22 -10.43
CA SER A 169 -36.34 -16.40 -9.71
C SER A 169 -34.87 -16.64 -10.04
N GLY A 170 -34.09 -17.03 -9.04
CA GLY A 170 -32.65 -17.29 -9.15
C GLY A 170 -31.83 -16.55 -8.11
N ALA A 171 -30.54 -16.87 -8.03
CA ALA A 171 -29.55 -16.12 -7.27
C ALA A 171 -28.56 -15.49 -8.27
N VAL A 172 -28.07 -14.30 -7.98
CA VAL A 172 -26.88 -13.78 -8.67
C VAL A 172 -25.68 -14.29 -7.89
N ALA A 173 -24.74 -14.93 -8.59
CA ALA A 173 -23.51 -15.35 -7.93
C ALA A 173 -22.77 -14.08 -7.45
N PRO A 174 -22.28 -14.02 -6.19
CA PRO A 174 -21.56 -12.86 -5.69
C PRO A 174 -20.42 -12.42 -6.61
N GLU A 175 -19.76 -13.36 -7.28
CA GLU A 175 -18.68 -13.12 -8.22
C GLU A 175 -19.12 -12.28 -9.44
N GLU A 176 -20.34 -12.46 -9.93
CA GLU A 176 -20.88 -11.66 -11.05
C GLU A 176 -21.03 -10.19 -10.64
N ILE A 177 -21.55 -9.96 -9.44
CA ILE A 177 -21.73 -8.62 -8.87
C ILE A 177 -20.39 -7.95 -8.62
N LEU A 178 -19.49 -8.65 -7.94
CA LEU A 178 -18.14 -8.17 -7.65
C LEU A 178 -17.37 -7.87 -8.94
N ARG A 179 -17.57 -8.66 -10.01
CA ARG A 179 -16.94 -8.41 -11.31
C ARG A 179 -17.48 -7.19 -12.05
N VAL A 180 -18.71 -6.76 -11.77
CA VAL A 180 -19.25 -5.51 -12.34
C VAL A 180 -18.85 -4.30 -11.51
N LEU A 181 -18.93 -4.39 -10.18
CA LEU A 181 -18.60 -3.29 -9.26
C LEU A 181 -17.09 -3.13 -9.05
N SER A 182 -16.32 -4.19 -9.28
CA SER A 182 -14.86 -4.16 -9.30
C SER A 182 -14.43 -4.91 -10.56
N PRO A 183 -14.60 -4.30 -11.75
CA PRO A 183 -14.20 -4.92 -12.99
C PRO A 183 -12.70 -5.15 -12.96
N VAL A 184 -12.33 -6.42 -12.87
CA VAL A 184 -10.98 -6.89 -13.18
C VAL A 184 -10.80 -6.64 -14.68
N PHE A 185 -10.37 -5.44 -15.05
CA PHE A 185 -10.00 -5.13 -16.41
C PHE A 185 -8.69 -5.87 -16.73
N GLU A 186 -8.82 -6.97 -17.47
CA GLU A 186 -7.72 -7.56 -18.25
C GLU A 186 -7.49 -6.71 -19.51
N TYR A 187 -6.78 -5.59 -19.37
CA TYR A 187 -5.92 -5.15 -20.45
C TYR A 187 -4.51 -5.58 -20.10
N GLY A 188 -3.99 -6.53 -20.87
CA GLY A 188 -2.73 -7.19 -20.58
C GLY A 188 -1.63 -6.20 -20.20
N LYS A 189 -1.09 -6.36 -18.99
CA LYS A 189 0.29 -6.01 -18.62
C LYS A 189 0.64 -6.56 -17.22
N ARG A 190 1.17 -7.79 -17.28
CA ARG A 190 2.29 -8.36 -16.51
C ARG A 190 2.22 -8.35 -14.97
N LEU A 191 2.60 -9.50 -14.42
CA LEU A 191 2.95 -9.79 -13.01
C LEU A 191 3.67 -8.63 -12.28
N SER A 192 4.42 -7.80 -13.00
CA SER A 192 5.09 -6.59 -12.50
C SER A 192 4.18 -5.51 -11.92
N GLU A 193 2.91 -5.41 -12.33
CA GLU A 193 1.99 -4.37 -11.80
C GLU A 193 1.18 -4.83 -10.58
N ARG A 194 0.96 -6.15 -10.43
CA ARG A 194 0.57 -6.74 -9.13
C ARG A 194 1.65 -6.47 -8.08
N ILE A 195 2.91 -6.65 -8.47
CA ILE A 195 4.06 -6.30 -7.63
C ILE A 195 4.09 -4.80 -7.34
N GLY A 196 3.70 -3.90 -8.25
CA GLY A 196 3.74 -2.44 -8.01
C GLY A 196 2.65 -1.89 -7.08
N ILE A 197 1.48 -2.53 -6.99
CA ILE A 197 0.41 -2.19 -6.05
C ILE A 197 0.66 -2.87 -4.70
N GLU A 198 1.10 -4.12 -4.71
CA GLU A 198 1.59 -4.82 -3.52
C GLU A 198 2.84 -4.11 -2.93
N GLU A 199 3.81 -3.67 -3.74
CA GLU A 199 5.00 -2.91 -3.32
C GLU A 199 4.63 -1.57 -2.69
N LYS A 200 3.50 -0.94 -3.06
CA LYS A 200 3.03 0.29 -2.43
C LYS A 200 2.30 0.04 -1.10
N GLN A 201 1.69 -1.14 -0.92
CA GLN A 201 1.03 -1.56 0.32
C GLN A 201 1.97 -2.31 1.28
N PHE A 202 3.11 -2.81 0.82
CA PHE A 202 4.12 -3.51 1.64
C PHE A 202 4.99 -2.59 2.51
N PHE A 203 4.73 -1.27 2.54
CA PHE A 203 5.49 -0.30 3.33
C PHE A 203 4.90 0.02 4.72
N LEU A 204 4.04 -0.85 5.25
CA LEU A 204 3.70 -0.81 6.68
C LEU A 204 4.73 -1.62 7.45
N LEU A 205 5.58 -0.93 8.20
CA LEU A 205 6.46 -1.57 9.17
C LEU A 205 5.59 -2.29 10.21
N THR A 206 5.86 -3.57 10.42
CA THR A 206 5.30 -4.31 11.55
C THR A 206 5.83 -3.72 12.86
N GLU A 207 5.09 -3.83 13.98
CA GLU A 207 5.56 -3.33 15.29
C GLU A 207 6.94 -3.88 15.69
N GLN A 208 7.25 -5.13 15.29
CA GLN A 208 8.57 -5.72 15.49
C GLN A 208 9.67 -5.01 14.68
N GLN A 209 9.41 -4.66 13.41
CA GLN A 209 10.36 -3.93 12.57
C GLN A 209 10.56 -2.48 13.06
N CYS A 210 9.50 -1.83 13.57
CA CYS A 210 9.61 -0.53 14.24
C CYS A 210 10.52 -0.61 15.48
N THR A 211 10.31 -1.62 16.32
CA THR A 211 11.15 -1.85 17.53
C THR A 211 12.60 -2.15 17.15
N LEU A 212 12.82 -2.88 16.05
CA LEU A 212 14.15 -3.14 15.51
C LEU A 212 14.82 -1.87 15.02
N LEU A 213 14.12 -0.96 14.33
CA LEU A 213 14.68 0.34 13.93
C LEU A 213 15.18 1.15 15.14
N ASP A 214 14.48 1.08 16.27
CA ASP A 214 14.89 1.74 17.50
C ASP A 214 16.12 1.04 18.13
N ALA A 215 16.20 -0.29 18.04
CA ALA A 215 17.42 -1.02 18.40
C ALA A 215 18.62 -0.66 17.48
N LEU A 216 18.38 -0.36 16.19
CA LEU A 216 19.42 0.11 15.25
C LEU A 216 19.99 1.48 15.62
N GLU A 217 19.34 2.27 16.48
CA GLU A 217 19.84 3.59 16.90
C GLU A 217 21.01 3.46 17.88
N ASN A 218 21.03 2.40 18.69
CA ASN A 218 22.07 2.19 19.70
C ASN A 218 23.39 1.66 19.12
N PHE A 219 23.38 1.16 17.89
CA PHE A 219 24.55 0.61 17.22
C PHE A 219 24.84 1.39 15.93
N PRO A 220 25.98 2.10 15.85
CA PRO A 220 26.31 2.88 14.66
C PRO A 220 26.59 1.97 13.45
N ARG A 221 27.12 0.78 13.67
CA ARG A 221 27.45 -0.18 12.61
C ARG A 221 26.76 -1.50 12.89
N LEU A 222 25.98 -2.00 11.94
CA LEU A 222 25.22 -3.24 12.15
C LEU A 222 25.00 -4.02 10.85
N LEU A 223 25.13 -5.34 10.95
CA LEU A 223 24.69 -6.28 9.94
C LEU A 223 23.25 -6.70 10.26
N VAL A 224 22.37 -6.62 9.27
CA VAL A 224 20.96 -7.02 9.39
C VAL A 224 20.71 -8.17 8.43
N GLU A 225 20.60 -9.36 8.99
CA GLU A 225 20.30 -10.58 8.23
C GLU A 225 18.80 -10.76 8.19
N GLY A 226 18.23 -11.06 7.02
CA GLY A 226 16.79 -11.28 6.93
C GLY A 226 16.44 -12.28 5.85
N CYS A 227 15.45 -13.13 6.12
CA CYS A 227 14.96 -14.09 5.13
C CYS A 227 14.27 -13.41 3.95
N ALA A 228 13.94 -14.19 2.93
CA ALA A 228 13.13 -13.70 1.80
C ALA A 228 11.81 -13.09 2.29
N GLY A 229 11.46 -11.89 1.81
CA GLY A 229 10.21 -11.23 2.16
C GLY A 229 10.14 -10.63 3.58
N SER A 230 11.26 -10.53 4.30
CA SER A 230 11.33 -9.95 5.66
C SER A 230 11.32 -8.42 5.74
N GLY A 231 11.27 -7.72 4.60
CA GLY A 231 11.24 -6.25 4.56
C GLY A 231 12.61 -5.55 4.65
N LYS A 232 13.73 -6.25 4.37
CA LYS A 232 15.10 -5.67 4.35
C LYS A 232 15.20 -4.34 3.59
N THR A 233 14.74 -4.29 2.35
CA THR A 233 14.74 -3.08 1.51
C THR A 233 13.96 -1.93 2.15
N VAL A 234 12.80 -2.23 2.75
CA VAL A 234 11.99 -1.23 3.47
C VAL A 234 12.75 -0.69 4.67
N MET A 235 13.38 -1.57 5.45
CA MET A 235 14.21 -1.19 6.61
C MET A 235 15.43 -0.36 6.20
N ALA A 236 16.09 -0.71 5.10
CA ALA A 236 17.21 0.04 4.54
C ALA A 236 16.80 1.48 4.17
N VAL A 237 15.68 1.63 3.46
CA VAL A 237 15.11 2.95 3.11
C VAL A 237 14.78 3.74 4.37
N LYS A 238 14.08 3.13 5.33
CA LYS A 238 13.66 3.81 6.58
C LYS A 238 14.85 4.23 7.43
N LYS A 239 15.89 3.40 7.53
CA LYS A 239 17.11 3.75 8.25
C LYS A 239 17.84 4.90 7.56
N ALA A 240 17.93 4.89 6.23
CA ALA A 240 18.50 6.01 5.48
C ALA A 240 17.69 7.31 5.69
N GLU A 241 16.36 7.23 5.71
CA GLU A 241 15.48 8.37 6.00
C GLU A 241 15.69 8.92 7.42
N ARG A 242 15.82 8.06 8.44
CA ARG A 242 16.10 8.49 9.83
C ARG A 242 17.47 9.19 9.93
N LEU A 243 18.53 8.58 9.42
CA LEU A 243 19.88 9.16 9.42
C LEU A 243 19.90 10.52 8.70
N ALA A 244 19.17 10.65 7.59
CA ALA A 244 19.04 11.91 6.87
C ALA A 244 18.23 12.96 7.63
N ALA A 245 17.19 12.54 8.38
CA ALA A 245 16.43 13.43 9.26
C ALA A 245 17.28 13.95 10.42
N ASP A 246 18.26 13.15 10.88
CA ASP A 246 19.27 13.55 11.87
C ASP A 246 20.39 14.45 11.27
N GLY A 247 20.29 14.79 9.99
CA GLY A 247 21.18 15.73 9.30
C GLY A 247 22.36 15.09 8.56
N ALA A 248 22.47 13.77 8.51
CA ALA A 248 23.55 13.09 7.80
C ALA A 248 23.37 13.17 6.27
N ASN A 249 24.47 13.32 5.53
CA ASN A 249 24.52 12.99 4.10
C ASN A 249 24.69 11.48 3.95
N VAL A 250 23.64 10.81 3.47
CA VAL A 250 23.54 9.35 3.46
C VAL A 250 23.74 8.79 2.06
N LEU A 251 24.59 7.79 1.94
CA LEU A 251 24.69 6.97 0.73
C LEU A 251 23.90 5.67 0.92
N LEU A 252 22.92 5.43 0.04
CA LEU A 252 22.14 4.20 -0.01
C LEU A 252 22.53 3.41 -1.27
N LEU A 253 23.24 2.30 -1.09
CA LEU A 253 23.74 1.46 -2.18
C LEU A 253 22.97 0.15 -2.30
N CYS A 254 22.91 -0.35 -3.53
CA CYS A 254 22.56 -1.73 -3.82
C CYS A 254 23.37 -2.23 -5.04
N PHE A 255 23.30 -3.53 -5.32
CA PHE A 255 23.98 -4.10 -6.49
C PHE A 255 23.18 -3.88 -7.79
N ASN A 256 21.87 -4.14 -7.76
CA ASN A 256 21.01 -4.18 -8.95
C ASN A 256 20.53 -2.79 -9.41
N GLN A 257 20.61 -2.51 -10.72
CA GLN A 257 20.16 -1.23 -11.31
C GLN A 257 18.65 -0.99 -11.23
N LEU A 258 17.83 -2.04 -11.32
CA LEU A 258 16.38 -1.95 -11.17
C LEU A 258 16.00 -1.62 -9.73
N LEU A 259 16.62 -2.30 -8.76
CA LEU A 259 16.45 -1.98 -7.34
C LEU A 259 16.87 -0.53 -7.05
N ALA A 260 18.00 -0.09 -7.61
CA ALA A 260 18.44 1.30 -7.46
C ALA A 260 17.42 2.33 -7.98
N LYS A 261 16.68 2.02 -9.05
CA LYS A 261 15.59 2.89 -9.53
C LYS A 261 14.45 2.96 -8.50
N HIS A 262 14.09 1.84 -7.89
CA HIS A 262 13.07 1.79 -6.84
C HIS A 262 13.53 2.57 -5.60
N LEU A 263 14.75 2.32 -5.10
CA LEU A 263 15.32 3.04 -3.96
C LEU A 263 15.36 4.56 -4.20
N LYS A 264 15.80 5.00 -5.39
CA LYS A 264 15.78 6.42 -5.79
C LYS A 264 14.38 7.04 -5.75
N GLN A 265 13.35 6.29 -6.15
CA GLN A 265 11.97 6.77 -6.08
C GLN A 265 11.48 6.83 -4.64
N ALA A 266 11.80 5.84 -3.81
CA ALA A 266 11.40 5.78 -2.41
C ALA A 266 11.95 6.98 -1.61
N VAL A 267 13.22 7.33 -1.80
CA VAL A 267 13.87 8.44 -1.07
C VAL A 267 13.80 9.78 -1.81
N LYS A 268 12.99 9.90 -2.88
CA LYS A 268 12.94 11.09 -3.76
C LYS A 268 12.68 12.42 -3.03
N LYS A 269 12.00 12.37 -1.88
CA LYS A 269 11.69 13.56 -1.07
C LYS A 269 12.90 14.07 -0.28
N SER A 270 13.88 13.21 0.01
CA SER A 270 15.09 13.60 0.74
C SER A 270 16.12 14.20 -0.20
N ARG A 271 16.75 15.30 0.22
CA ARG A 271 17.84 15.95 -0.52
C ARG A 271 19.23 15.48 -0.11
N THR A 272 19.34 14.86 1.06
CA THR A 272 20.60 14.42 1.65
C THR A 272 20.85 12.91 1.48
N ILE A 273 19.91 12.18 0.86
CA ILE A 273 20.08 10.76 0.53
C ILE A 273 20.44 10.60 -0.95
N LYS A 274 21.60 9.98 -1.21
CA LYS A 274 21.97 9.50 -2.55
C LYS A 274 21.68 8.01 -2.64
N ALA A 275 20.63 7.61 -3.36
CA ALA A 275 20.40 6.20 -3.69
C ALA A 275 21.01 5.85 -5.04
N ALA A 276 21.74 4.74 -5.16
CA ALA A 276 22.33 4.30 -6.43
C ALA A 276 22.74 2.82 -6.45
N ALA A 277 22.80 2.25 -7.65
CA ALA A 277 23.55 1.01 -7.85
C ALA A 277 25.04 1.35 -7.77
N PHE A 278 25.83 0.55 -7.05
CA PHE A 278 27.24 0.86 -6.78
C PHE A 278 28.05 1.21 -8.04
N PHE A 279 27.88 0.45 -9.13
CA PHE A 279 28.64 0.70 -10.37
C PHE A 279 28.22 2.00 -11.07
N GLU A 280 26.93 2.30 -11.10
CA GLU A 280 26.43 3.57 -11.66
C GLU A 280 26.86 4.75 -10.78
N PHE A 281 26.95 4.55 -9.46
CA PHE A 281 27.53 5.53 -8.54
C PHE A 281 29.01 5.78 -8.84
N CYS A 282 29.82 4.74 -9.06
CA CYS A 282 31.21 4.90 -9.46
C CYS A 282 31.35 5.72 -10.76
N ILE A 283 30.56 5.39 -11.77
CA ILE A 283 30.58 6.10 -13.07
C ILE A 283 30.23 7.57 -12.90
N GLU A 284 29.17 7.87 -12.13
CA GLU A 284 28.71 9.23 -11.87
C GLU A 284 29.76 10.05 -11.09
N LEU A 285 30.28 9.49 -9.99
CA LEU A 285 31.25 10.16 -9.14
C LEU A 285 32.56 10.45 -9.88
N LEU A 286 33.06 9.46 -10.62
CA LEU A 286 34.29 9.56 -11.40
C LEU A 286 34.12 10.31 -12.73
N LYS A 287 32.89 10.71 -13.06
CA LYS A 287 32.52 11.42 -14.30
C LYS A 287 33.00 10.68 -15.56
N ILE A 288 32.90 9.36 -15.58
CA ILE A 288 33.35 8.54 -16.70
C ILE A 288 32.36 8.71 -17.86
N PRO A 289 32.81 9.06 -19.09
CA PRO A 289 31.91 9.23 -20.23
C PRO A 289 31.20 7.90 -20.60
N GLU A 290 29.90 7.97 -20.92
CA GLU A 290 29.12 6.79 -21.33
C GLU A 290 29.71 6.09 -22.57
N SER A 291 30.38 6.83 -23.46
CA SER A 291 31.07 6.26 -24.62
C SER A 291 32.26 5.36 -24.25
N GLN A 292 32.86 5.56 -23.08
CA GLN A 292 33.91 4.69 -22.54
C GLN A 292 33.30 3.50 -21.81
N VAL A 293 32.29 3.72 -20.96
CA VAL A 293 31.60 2.65 -20.22
C VAL A 293 30.90 1.68 -21.17
N GLY A 294 30.14 2.19 -22.14
CA GLY A 294 29.33 1.41 -23.07
C GLY A 294 30.12 0.36 -23.85
N LYS A 295 31.40 0.61 -24.14
CA LYS A 295 32.30 -0.34 -24.80
C LYS A 295 32.62 -1.57 -23.96
N TYR A 296 32.52 -1.46 -22.64
CA TYR A 296 32.95 -2.49 -21.69
C TYR A 296 31.81 -2.99 -20.78
N ARG A 297 30.55 -2.55 -20.98
CA ARG A 297 29.40 -2.97 -20.15
C ARG A 297 29.20 -4.50 -20.11
N SER A 298 29.64 -5.24 -21.14
CA SER A 298 29.58 -6.70 -21.20
C SER A 298 30.79 -7.40 -20.55
N ASN A 299 31.83 -6.66 -20.15
CA ASN A 299 33.03 -7.23 -19.56
C ASN A 299 32.91 -7.27 -18.03
N PRO A 300 32.89 -8.46 -17.40
CA PRO A 300 32.79 -8.59 -15.95
C PRO A 300 33.89 -7.85 -15.18
N ARG A 301 35.10 -7.75 -15.75
CA ARG A 301 36.23 -7.04 -15.13
C ARG A 301 35.97 -5.56 -14.90
N LEU A 302 35.08 -4.95 -15.70
CA LEU A 302 34.68 -3.56 -15.49
C LEU A 302 34.14 -3.37 -14.06
N TYR A 303 33.31 -4.32 -13.63
CA TYR A 303 32.59 -4.28 -12.36
C TYR A 303 33.42 -4.85 -11.21
N SER A 304 34.10 -5.97 -11.42
CA SER A 304 34.86 -6.64 -10.34
C SER A 304 36.20 -5.98 -10.02
N GLU A 305 36.82 -5.28 -10.97
CA GLU A 305 38.20 -4.78 -10.82
C GLU A 305 38.34 -3.30 -11.19
N VAL A 306 37.92 -2.91 -12.40
CA VAL A 306 38.25 -1.58 -12.94
C VAL A 306 37.57 -0.46 -12.17
N LEU A 307 36.25 -0.49 -12.02
CA LEU A 307 35.51 0.55 -11.31
C LEU A 307 35.89 0.63 -9.81
N PRO A 308 35.99 -0.49 -9.06
CA PRO A 308 36.49 -0.45 -7.68
C PRO A 308 37.89 0.16 -7.55
N ASN A 309 38.84 -0.19 -8.44
CA ASN A 309 40.20 0.35 -8.38
C ASN A 309 40.27 1.84 -8.73
N LEU A 310 39.47 2.28 -9.71
CA LEU A 310 39.36 3.71 -10.04
C LEU A 310 38.75 4.50 -8.88
N LEU A 311 37.68 3.98 -8.27
CA LEU A 311 37.06 4.60 -7.10
C LEU A 311 38.04 4.69 -5.94
N LYS A 312 38.75 3.59 -5.63
CA LYS A 312 39.80 3.58 -4.60
C LYS A 312 40.86 4.65 -4.85
N THR A 313 41.36 4.76 -6.08
CA THR A 313 42.37 5.76 -6.45
C THR A 313 41.84 7.19 -6.29
N TYR A 314 40.56 7.42 -6.60
CA TYR A 314 39.90 8.71 -6.43
C TYR A 314 39.73 9.08 -4.95
N LEU A 315 39.24 8.16 -4.13
CA LEU A 315 39.05 8.38 -2.68
C LEU A 315 40.39 8.60 -1.96
N GLN A 316 41.47 7.97 -2.40
CA GLN A 316 42.81 8.22 -1.85
C GLN A 316 43.37 9.62 -2.17
N ARG A 317 42.76 10.34 -3.12
CA ARG A 317 43.22 11.66 -3.59
C ARG A 317 42.25 12.80 -3.23
N THR A 318 41.15 12.49 -2.56
CA THR A 318 40.09 13.45 -2.25
C THR A 318 39.58 13.23 -0.84
N ASP A 319 39.09 14.29 -0.20
CA ASP A 319 38.39 14.19 1.10
C ASP A 319 36.90 13.88 0.90
N PHE A 320 36.57 13.09 -0.11
CA PHE A 320 35.18 12.76 -0.44
C PHE A 320 34.67 11.64 0.47
N TYR A 321 33.63 11.93 1.25
CA TYR A 321 32.95 10.96 2.09
C TYR A 321 31.45 11.29 2.22
N TYR A 322 30.70 10.28 2.64
CA TYR A 322 29.34 10.42 3.17
C TYR A 322 29.37 10.29 4.69
N ASP A 323 28.38 10.89 5.36
CA ASP A 323 28.27 10.83 6.81
C ASP A 323 27.73 9.47 7.29
N ALA A 324 26.99 8.75 6.43
CA ALA A 324 26.52 7.41 6.71
C ALA A 324 26.35 6.56 5.44
N LEU A 325 26.47 5.24 5.61
CA LEU A 325 26.28 4.24 4.55
C LEU A 325 25.16 3.27 4.93
N VAL A 326 24.25 3.04 3.98
CA VAL A 326 23.28 1.95 4.03
C VAL A 326 23.44 1.12 2.77
N VAL A 327 23.55 -0.20 2.91
CA VAL A 327 23.65 -1.13 1.78
C VAL A 327 22.50 -2.13 1.84
N ASP A 328 21.75 -2.23 0.75
CA ASP A 328 20.74 -3.27 0.52
C ASP A 328 21.30 -4.37 -0.38
N GLU A 329 20.85 -5.61 -0.18
CA GLU A 329 21.36 -6.82 -0.83
C GLU A 329 22.89 -6.96 -0.72
N GLY A 330 23.41 -6.84 0.51
CA GLY A 330 24.85 -6.89 0.81
C GLY A 330 25.53 -8.19 0.35
N GLN A 331 24.80 -9.30 0.26
CA GLN A 331 25.31 -10.58 -0.21
C GLN A 331 25.74 -10.60 -1.68
N ASP A 332 25.25 -9.65 -2.48
CA ASP A 332 25.56 -9.58 -3.92
C ASP A 332 26.96 -9.00 -4.18
N PHE A 333 27.59 -8.40 -3.17
CA PHE A 333 28.90 -7.76 -3.29
C PHE A 333 30.03 -8.73 -3.00
N ALA A 334 30.99 -8.81 -3.94
CA ALA A 334 32.20 -9.58 -3.74
C ALA A 334 33.06 -8.99 -2.60
N PRO A 335 33.81 -9.82 -1.86
CA PRO A 335 34.60 -9.39 -0.72
C PRO A 335 35.60 -8.25 -1.04
N GLU A 336 36.15 -8.24 -2.24
CA GLU A 336 37.12 -7.23 -2.68
C GLU A 336 36.48 -5.84 -2.85
N VAL A 337 35.20 -5.79 -3.21
CA VAL A 337 34.44 -4.55 -3.42
C VAL A 337 34.13 -3.86 -2.10
N TRP A 338 33.88 -4.64 -1.04
CA TRP A 338 33.64 -4.12 0.31
C TRP A 338 34.76 -3.23 0.82
N ASN A 339 36.01 -3.55 0.49
CA ASN A 339 37.18 -2.73 0.85
C ASN A 339 37.11 -1.30 0.31
N VAL A 340 36.44 -1.10 -0.83
CA VAL A 340 36.28 0.22 -1.44
C VAL A 340 34.98 0.89 -1.01
N ILE A 341 33.91 0.12 -0.84
CA ILE A 341 32.63 0.62 -0.32
C ILE A 341 32.80 1.25 1.06
N THR A 342 33.55 0.61 1.96
CA THR A 342 33.76 1.12 3.32
C THR A 342 34.63 2.38 3.36
N MET A 343 35.40 2.68 2.31
CA MET A 343 36.17 3.93 2.19
C MET A 343 35.28 5.15 1.86
N LEU A 344 34.01 4.94 1.50
CA LEU A 344 33.06 6.03 1.20
C LEU A 344 32.55 6.73 2.45
N ILE A 345 32.89 6.24 3.64
CA ILE A 345 32.52 6.80 4.93
C ILE A 345 33.76 6.90 5.83
N PRO A 346 33.80 7.85 6.78
CA PRO A 346 34.84 7.91 7.80
C PRO A 346 34.83 6.67 8.72
N GLU A 347 35.94 6.44 9.40
CA GLU A 347 36.01 5.41 10.43
C GLU A 347 35.01 5.70 11.57
N GLY A 348 34.25 4.68 11.97
CA GLY A 348 33.22 4.81 13.01
C GLY A 348 31.90 5.45 12.56
N ALA A 349 31.81 5.94 11.32
CA ALA A 349 30.58 6.48 10.77
C ALA A 349 29.48 5.40 10.68
N PRO A 350 28.20 5.80 10.75
CA PRO A 350 27.11 4.84 10.71
C PRO A 350 27.10 3.99 9.43
N CYS A 351 26.99 2.67 9.58
CA CYS A 351 27.06 1.73 8.47
C CYS A 351 26.12 0.53 8.69
N TYR A 352 25.07 0.43 7.87
CA TYR A 352 24.06 -0.62 8.00
C TYR A 352 24.03 -1.47 6.72
N ILE A 353 24.21 -2.78 6.86
CA ILE A 353 24.23 -3.71 5.73
C ILE A 353 23.10 -4.72 5.90
N PHE A 354 22.15 -4.70 4.97
CA PHE A 354 21.03 -5.62 4.91
C PHE A 354 21.36 -6.74 3.93
N TYR A 355 21.21 -8.01 4.34
CA TYR A 355 21.57 -9.15 3.50
C TYR A 355 20.76 -10.42 3.77
N ASP A 356 20.80 -11.35 2.82
CA ASP A 356 20.16 -12.67 2.89
C ASP A 356 21.14 -13.75 2.42
N PRO A 357 21.69 -14.58 3.33
CA PRO A 357 22.60 -15.66 2.97
C PRO A 357 22.03 -16.64 1.95
N ASP A 358 20.72 -16.91 2.05
CA ASP A 358 20.01 -17.87 1.20
C ASP A 358 19.79 -17.35 -0.22
N GLN A 359 19.95 -16.04 -0.46
CA GLN A 359 19.84 -15.40 -1.78
C GLN A 359 21.19 -15.04 -2.42
N ASN A 360 22.30 -15.54 -1.90
CA ASN A 360 23.61 -15.31 -2.52
C ASN A 360 23.77 -16.12 -3.83
N ILE A 361 23.39 -15.52 -4.95
CA ILE A 361 23.47 -16.15 -6.29
C ILE A 361 24.66 -15.66 -7.13
N PHE A 362 25.31 -14.57 -6.73
CA PHE A 362 26.35 -13.92 -7.55
C PHE A 362 27.77 -14.20 -7.06
N THR A 363 27.97 -14.44 -5.77
CA THR A 363 29.30 -14.62 -5.19
C THR A 363 29.54 -16.08 -4.80
N LYS A 364 30.80 -16.53 -4.90
CA LYS A 364 31.19 -17.87 -4.44
C LYS A 364 31.30 -17.97 -2.92
N GLU A 365 31.54 -16.84 -2.26
CA GLU A 365 31.77 -16.74 -0.82
C GLU A 365 31.11 -15.47 -0.30
N LEU A 366 30.21 -15.61 0.68
CA LEU A 366 29.61 -14.49 1.38
C LEU A 366 30.56 -14.00 2.46
N LYS A 367 31.21 -12.86 2.22
CA LYS A 367 32.07 -12.21 3.21
C LYS A 367 31.76 -10.73 3.29
N LEU A 368 31.12 -10.35 4.39
CA LEU A 368 30.73 -8.98 4.71
C LEU A 368 31.78 -8.33 5.63
N PRO A 369 31.79 -6.99 5.75
CA PRO A 369 32.56 -6.29 6.75
C PRO A 369 32.22 -6.78 8.17
N ASP A 370 33.25 -7.07 8.97
CA ASP A 370 33.08 -7.42 10.38
C ASP A 370 32.93 -6.15 11.22
N PHE A 371 31.82 -6.05 11.95
CA PHE A 371 31.52 -4.95 12.87
C PHE A 371 31.74 -5.32 14.34
N GLY A 372 32.24 -6.53 14.63
CA GLY A 372 32.54 -6.98 15.99
C GLY A 372 31.32 -7.33 16.82
N ILE A 373 30.13 -7.36 16.22
CA ILE A 373 28.86 -7.75 16.85
C ILE A 373 28.09 -8.71 15.94
N PRO A 374 27.32 -9.65 16.50
CA PRO A 374 26.46 -10.54 15.71
C PRO A 374 25.41 -9.77 14.90
N PRO A 375 24.97 -10.31 13.75
CA PRO A 375 23.91 -9.70 12.97
C PRO A 375 22.58 -9.71 13.72
N VAL A 376 21.76 -8.70 13.46
CA VAL A 376 20.37 -8.66 13.90
C VAL A 376 19.50 -9.39 12.88
N LEU A 377 18.66 -10.30 13.35
CA LEU A 377 17.87 -11.17 12.49
C LEU A 377 16.45 -10.63 12.26
N LEU A 378 16.07 -10.48 10.99
CA LEU A 378 14.69 -10.24 10.55
C LEU A 378 14.05 -11.60 10.20
N THR A 379 13.42 -12.21 11.20
CA THR A 379 12.88 -13.58 11.10
C THR A 379 11.45 -13.65 10.56
N LYS A 380 10.72 -12.53 10.49
CA LYS A 380 9.29 -12.53 10.11
C LYS A 380 9.10 -12.24 8.63
N ASN A 381 8.57 -13.21 7.87
CA ASN A 381 8.18 -13.02 6.47
C ASN A 381 6.87 -12.22 6.42
N CYS A 382 6.94 -11.04 5.81
CA CYS A 382 5.86 -10.07 5.71
C CYS A 382 5.29 -9.95 4.29
N ARG A 383 5.84 -10.70 3.33
CA ARG A 383 5.50 -10.58 1.90
C ARG A 383 4.67 -11.74 1.37
N ASN A 384 4.99 -12.96 1.78
CA ASN A 384 4.43 -14.16 1.18
C ASN A 384 3.11 -14.55 1.87
N THR A 385 2.26 -15.26 1.13
CA THR A 385 1.11 -15.98 1.70
C THR A 385 1.57 -17.19 2.52
N ARG A 386 0.70 -17.72 3.39
CA ARG A 386 0.98 -18.90 4.22
C ARG A 386 1.44 -20.09 3.39
N LYS A 387 0.71 -20.44 2.34
CA LYS A 387 1.08 -21.57 1.47
C LYS A 387 2.41 -21.38 0.75
N ILE A 388 2.69 -20.18 0.22
CA ILE A 388 3.98 -19.91 -0.45
C ILE A 388 5.13 -20.01 0.56
N TYR A 389 4.94 -19.45 1.75
CA TYR A 389 5.93 -19.52 2.82
C TYR A 389 6.21 -20.96 3.25
N GLU A 390 5.18 -21.77 3.49
CA GLU A 390 5.33 -23.18 3.88
C GLU A 390 6.04 -24.00 2.81
N MET A 391 5.74 -23.77 1.54
CA MET A 391 6.43 -24.43 0.43
C MET A 391 7.91 -24.05 0.34
N LEU A 392 8.26 -22.79 0.62
CA LEU A 392 9.65 -22.31 0.58
C LEU A 392 10.46 -22.62 1.85
N LYS A 393 9.80 -22.90 2.98
CA LYS A 393 10.43 -23.10 4.29
C LYS A 393 11.54 -24.18 4.29
N PRO A 394 11.40 -25.34 3.62
CA PRO A 394 12.46 -26.36 3.60
C PRO A 394 13.75 -25.91 2.88
N TYR A 395 13.68 -24.85 2.08
CA TYR A 395 14.81 -24.33 1.30
C TYR A 395 15.51 -23.14 1.97
N GLN A 396 15.04 -22.72 3.15
CA GLN A 396 15.64 -21.62 3.91
C GLN A 396 16.54 -22.19 5.00
N THR A 397 17.77 -21.68 5.11
CA THR A 397 18.65 -21.98 6.25
C THR A 397 18.38 -21.05 7.42
N THR A 398 17.91 -19.84 7.14
CA THR A 398 17.52 -18.84 8.14
C THR A 398 16.23 -19.26 8.85
N VAL A 399 16.24 -19.33 10.18
CA VAL A 399 15.03 -19.61 10.97
C VAL A 399 14.07 -18.43 10.82
N SER A 400 12.96 -18.66 10.13
CA SER A 400 11.92 -17.66 9.88
C SER A 400 10.56 -18.09 10.40
N THR A 401 9.64 -17.14 10.54
CA THR A 401 8.21 -17.35 10.77
C THR A 401 7.40 -16.50 9.80
N ILE A 402 6.15 -16.84 9.55
CA ILE A 402 5.25 -16.01 8.75
C ILE A 402 4.46 -15.04 9.62
N MET A 403 4.10 -13.89 9.06
CA MET A 403 3.24 -12.93 9.74
C MET A 403 1.87 -13.52 10.09
N ASP A 404 1.37 -13.22 11.29
CA ASP A 404 0.09 -13.77 11.78
C ASP A 404 -1.10 -13.28 10.94
N SER A 405 -0.99 -12.08 10.38
CA SER A 405 -1.97 -11.51 9.44
C SER A 405 -1.74 -11.95 7.99
N ALA A 406 -0.76 -12.81 7.70
CA ALA A 406 -0.51 -13.25 6.33
C ALA A 406 -1.73 -14.01 5.80
N PRO A 407 -2.22 -13.69 4.59
CA PRO A 407 -3.33 -14.39 3.98
C PRO A 407 -2.93 -15.84 3.66
N GLU A 408 -3.91 -16.72 3.64
CA GLU A 408 -3.69 -18.15 3.40
C GLU A 408 -3.03 -18.41 2.02
N GLY A 409 -3.52 -17.72 0.99
CA GLY A 409 -3.05 -17.87 -0.39
C GLY A 409 -3.76 -19.00 -1.15
N ALA A 410 -3.64 -18.95 -2.48
CA ALA A 410 -4.09 -20.03 -3.35
C ALA A 410 -3.18 -21.26 -3.20
N ASP A 411 -3.66 -22.43 -3.62
CA ASP A 411 -2.84 -23.65 -3.67
C ASP A 411 -1.62 -23.43 -4.58
N VAL A 412 -0.45 -23.85 -4.10
CA VAL A 412 0.87 -23.59 -4.70
C VAL A 412 1.55 -24.89 -5.06
#